data_AF-A0A524EZP2-F1
#
_entry.id   AF-A0A524EZP2-F1
#
_cell.length_a   1.000
_cell.length_b   1.000
_cell.length_c   1.000
_cell.angle_alpha   90.00
_cell.angle_beta   90.00
_cell.angle_gamma   90.00
#
_symmetry.space_group_name_H-M   'P 1'
#
loop_
_entity.id
_entity.type
_entity.pdbx_description
1 polymer ?
#
loop_
_entity_poly.entity_id
_entity_poly.type
_entity_poly.pdbx_seq_one_letter_code
_entity_poly.pdbx_strand_id
1 'polypeptide(L)'
;MGKNIAHTYLKSWKPVEKVALANVKDVLATIYKNVLDSTVSIELDSLNKKIIIKDNDCALCKYHFSDIDVAGCEIIGSMVAEFVKIINTDGNGFQIEIEEIKESKVMGHASCIQIYTYNEGGK
;
A
#
# COMPACT_ATOMS: atom_id res chain seq x y z
N MET A 1 11.55 1.41 6.99
CA MET A 1 12.11 1.95 5.73
C MET A 1 11.05 2.57 4.82
N GLY A 2 9.93 1.88 4.53
CA GLY A 2 8.90 2.37 3.60
C GLY A 2 8.39 3.80 3.87
N LYS A 3 8.15 4.15 5.14
CA LYS A 3 7.74 5.52 5.53
C LYS A 3 8.71 6.60 5.02
N ASN A 4 10.02 6.40 5.22
CA ASN A 4 11.04 7.36 4.79
C ASN A 4 11.09 7.52 3.26
N ILE A 5 10.83 6.45 2.51
CA ILE A 5 10.75 6.49 1.05
C ILE A 5 9.58 7.39 0.62
N ALA A 6 8.41 7.24 1.25
CA ALA A 6 7.23 8.06 0.96
C ALA A 6 7.51 9.57 1.19
N HIS A 7 8.14 9.92 2.32
CA HIS A 7 8.54 11.31 2.62
C HIS A 7 9.53 11.89 1.60
N THR A 8 10.37 11.05 1.00
CA THR A 8 11.33 11.47 -0.02
C THR A 8 10.65 11.76 -1.36
N TYR A 9 9.71 10.91 -1.78
CA TYR A 9 9.01 11.04 -3.06
C TYR A 9 8.01 12.18 -3.10
N LEU A 10 7.30 12.45 -2.00
CA LEU A 10 6.15 13.34 -2.01
C LEU A 10 6.49 14.82 -2.27
N LYS A 11 7.73 15.24 -2.00
CA LYS A 11 8.22 16.58 -2.40
C LYS A 11 8.12 16.82 -3.92
N SER A 12 8.09 15.75 -4.70
CA SER A 12 8.11 15.79 -6.16
C SER A 12 6.80 15.31 -6.79
N TRP A 13 5.94 14.63 -6.02
CA TRP A 13 4.76 13.96 -6.57
C TRP A 13 3.63 13.77 -5.54
N LYS A 14 2.49 14.42 -5.80
CA LYS A 14 1.23 14.28 -5.05
C LYS A 14 0.09 14.08 -6.07
N PRO A 15 -0.44 12.85 -6.23
CA PRO A 15 -1.38 12.54 -7.32
C PRO A 15 -2.77 13.15 -7.14
N VAL A 16 -3.17 13.41 -5.88
CA VAL A 16 -4.46 13.99 -5.52
C VAL A 16 -4.31 14.90 -4.31
N GLU A 17 -5.23 15.83 -4.12
CA GLU A 17 -5.23 16.71 -2.94
C GLU A 17 -5.63 15.96 -1.65
N LYS A 18 -6.61 15.05 -1.75
CA LYS A 18 -7.18 14.28 -0.64
C LYS A 18 -7.52 12.85 -1.06
N VAL A 19 -7.23 11.89 -0.19
CA VAL A 19 -7.68 10.49 -0.29
C VAL A 19 -8.96 10.31 0.55
N ALA A 20 -9.93 9.60 0.01
CA ALA A 20 -11.18 9.20 0.66
C ALA A 20 -11.61 7.83 0.13
N LEU A 21 -12.59 7.19 0.78
CA LEU A 21 -13.08 5.87 0.36
C LEU A 21 -13.52 5.85 -1.11
N ALA A 22 -14.08 6.97 -1.61
CA ALA A 22 -14.53 7.11 -2.99
C ALA A 22 -13.41 7.03 -4.05
N ASN A 23 -12.18 7.43 -3.72
CA ASN A 23 -11.05 7.48 -4.67
C ASN A 23 -9.85 6.61 -4.26
N VAL A 24 -9.93 5.90 -3.13
CA VAL A 24 -8.79 5.16 -2.57
C VAL A 24 -8.25 4.11 -3.54
N LYS A 25 -9.12 3.41 -4.30
CA LYS A 25 -8.68 2.41 -5.28
C LYS A 25 -7.79 3.02 -6.35
N ASP A 26 -8.22 4.15 -6.92
CA ASP A 26 -7.49 4.81 -8.00
C ASP A 26 -6.18 5.41 -7.49
N VAL A 27 -6.20 6.00 -6.29
CA VAL A 27 -4.99 6.55 -5.65
C VAL A 27 -3.97 5.44 -5.39
N LEU A 28 -4.40 4.32 -4.81
CA LEU A 28 -3.52 3.18 -4.56
C LEU A 28 -2.97 2.61 -5.86
N ALA A 29 -3.82 2.34 -6.86
CA ALA A 29 -3.37 1.87 -8.17
C ALA A 29 -2.33 2.83 -8.80
N THR A 30 -2.56 4.13 -8.67
CA THR A 30 -1.65 5.18 -9.16
C THR A 30 -0.31 5.17 -8.43
N ILE A 31 -0.29 5.00 -7.09
CA ILE A 31 0.94 4.86 -6.30
C ILE A 31 1.72 3.63 -6.76
N TYR A 32 1.06 2.47 -6.85
CA TYR A 32 1.72 1.24 -7.30
C TYR A 32 2.28 1.38 -8.71
N LYS A 33 1.52 1.98 -9.64
CA LYS A 33 1.97 2.11 -11.02
C LYS A 33 3.13 3.09 -11.16
N ASN A 34 3.06 4.26 -10.54
CA ASN A 34 4.06 5.32 -10.78
C ASN A 34 5.29 5.22 -9.87
N VAL A 35 5.17 4.62 -8.69
CA VAL A 35 6.29 4.49 -7.75
C VAL A 35 6.97 3.13 -7.85
N LEU A 36 6.21 2.06 -8.09
CA LEU A 36 6.71 0.69 -8.05
C LEU A 36 6.73 0.00 -9.41
N ASP A 37 6.22 0.66 -10.46
CA ASP A 37 5.97 0.09 -11.78
C ASP A 37 5.22 -1.26 -11.71
N SER A 38 4.29 -1.36 -10.77
CA SER A 38 3.47 -2.56 -10.55
C SER A 38 2.00 -2.28 -10.88
N THR A 39 1.34 -3.29 -11.44
CA THR A 39 -0.11 -3.30 -11.65
C THR A 39 -0.76 -4.16 -10.57
N VAL A 40 -1.74 -3.60 -9.87
CA VAL A 40 -2.39 -4.26 -8.73
C VAL A 40 -3.89 -4.39 -8.92
N SER A 41 -4.47 -5.43 -8.30
CA SER A 41 -5.92 -5.54 -8.10
C SER A 41 -6.26 -5.12 -6.69
N ILE A 42 -7.29 -4.28 -6.53
CA ILE A 42 -7.67 -3.70 -5.24
C ILE A 42 -9.14 -3.98 -4.95
N GLU A 43 -9.38 -4.67 -3.85
CA GLU A 43 -10.71 -4.99 -3.33
C GLU A 43 -10.97 -4.18 -2.04
N LEU A 44 -12.20 -3.71 -1.88
CA LEU A 44 -12.66 -3.03 -0.68
C LEU A 44 -13.67 -3.94 0.00
N ASP A 45 -13.38 -4.30 1.25
CA ASP A 45 -14.31 -4.95 2.15
C ASP A 45 -14.85 -3.89 3.11
N SER A 46 -15.98 -3.29 2.73
CA SER A 46 -16.60 -2.23 3.52
C SER A 46 -17.20 -2.73 4.84
N LEU A 47 -17.49 -4.03 4.96
CA LEU A 47 -18.06 -4.61 6.18
C LEU A 47 -16.99 -4.73 7.26
N ASN A 48 -15.80 -5.20 6.89
CA ASN A 48 -14.67 -5.36 7.81
C ASN A 48 -13.71 -4.17 7.84
N LYS A 49 -14.00 -3.12 7.06
CA LYS A 49 -13.13 -1.94 6.87
C LYS A 49 -11.72 -2.31 6.41
N LYS A 50 -11.64 -3.20 5.41
CA LYS A 50 -10.38 -3.68 4.87
C LYS A 50 -10.18 -3.29 3.41
N ILE A 51 -8.92 -3.09 3.04
CA ILE A 51 -8.47 -2.97 1.66
C ILE A 51 -7.53 -4.13 1.39
N ILE A 52 -7.82 -4.91 0.35
CA ILE A 52 -7.00 -6.04 -0.06
C ILE A 52 -6.34 -5.66 -1.37
N ILE A 53 -5.01 -5.65 -1.37
CA ILE A 53 -4.19 -5.35 -2.55
C ILE A 53 -3.48 -6.62 -2.98
N LYS A 54 -3.71 -7.04 -4.22
CA LYS A 54 -2.99 -8.13 -4.87
C LYS A 54 -2.02 -7.57 -5.90
N ASP A 55 -0.75 -7.89 -5.72
CA ASP A 55 0.36 -7.48 -6.57
C ASP A 55 1.03 -8.73 -7.17
N ASN A 56 0.89 -8.91 -8.48
CA ASN A 56 1.49 -10.04 -9.19
C ASN A 56 2.95 -9.77 -9.62
N ASP A 57 3.32 -8.49 -9.73
CA ASP A 57 4.58 -8.03 -10.31
C ASP A 57 5.42 -7.24 -9.28
N CYS A 58 5.31 -7.64 -8.02
CA CYS A 58 5.90 -6.93 -6.89
C CYS A 58 7.40 -6.67 -7.08
N ALA A 59 7.77 -5.39 -7.16
CA ALA A 59 9.13 -4.95 -7.45
C ALA A 59 10.17 -5.46 -6.44
N LEU A 60 9.77 -5.64 -5.18
CA LEU A 60 10.64 -6.08 -4.08
C LEU A 60 10.52 -7.58 -3.76
N CYS A 61 9.63 -8.31 -4.42
CA CYS A 61 9.41 -9.75 -4.16
C CYS A 61 9.55 -10.61 -5.42
N LYS A 62 10.48 -10.27 -6.33
CA LYS A 62 10.62 -10.96 -7.62
C LYS A 62 11.06 -12.42 -7.50
N TYR A 63 11.86 -12.75 -6.48
CA TYR A 63 12.46 -14.08 -6.31
C TYR A 63 12.13 -14.66 -4.95
N HIS A 64 12.02 -15.98 -4.89
CA HIS A 64 11.99 -16.72 -3.64
C HIS A 64 13.40 -16.77 -3.05
N PHE A 65 13.50 -16.56 -1.74
CA PHE A 65 14.73 -16.69 -0.98
C PHE A 65 14.43 -17.59 0.21
N SER A 66 15.28 -18.59 0.46
CA SER A 66 15.11 -19.55 1.57
C SER A 66 15.42 -18.96 2.94
N ASP A 67 16.21 -17.88 2.97
CA ASP A 67 16.88 -17.39 4.18
C ASP A 67 16.42 -15.97 4.57
N ILE A 68 15.17 -15.60 4.27
CA ILE A 68 14.62 -14.30 4.67
C ILE A 68 13.32 -14.43 5.47
N ASP A 69 13.32 -13.80 6.64
CA ASP A 69 12.18 -13.78 7.55
C ASP A 69 11.16 -12.68 7.20
N VAL A 70 11.58 -11.70 6.37
CA VAL A 70 10.80 -10.49 6.09
C VAL A 70 10.59 -10.34 4.59
N ALA A 71 9.34 -10.23 4.17
CA ALA A 71 8.99 -10.02 2.78
C ALA A 71 9.19 -8.55 2.36
N GLY A 72 9.78 -8.32 1.18
CA GLY A 72 9.96 -6.96 0.64
C GLY A 72 8.65 -6.17 0.49
N CYS A 73 7.52 -6.86 0.32
CA CYS A 73 6.19 -6.23 0.27
C CYS A 73 5.75 -5.61 1.60
N GLU A 74 6.39 -5.89 2.74
CA GLU A 74 6.17 -5.13 3.98
C GLU A 74 6.68 -3.69 3.88
N ILE A 75 7.80 -3.51 3.17
CA ILE A 75 8.37 -2.18 2.89
C ILE A 75 7.40 -1.39 2.01
N ILE A 76 6.89 -2.03 0.96
CA ILE A 76 5.86 -1.46 0.08
C ILE A 76 4.60 -1.11 0.89
N GLY A 77 4.12 -2.03 1.72
CA GLY A 77 2.92 -1.82 2.52
C GLY A 77 3.04 -0.60 3.42
N SER A 78 4.15 -0.50 4.14
CA SER A 78 4.46 0.65 4.98
C SER A 78 4.62 1.95 4.19
N MET A 79 5.18 1.88 2.98
CA MET A 79 5.37 3.04 2.11
C MET A 79 4.02 3.58 1.61
N VAL A 80 3.15 2.70 1.13
CA VAL A 80 1.83 3.05 0.60
C VAL A 80 0.93 3.65 1.68
N ALA A 81 0.93 3.06 2.88
CA ALA A 81 0.20 3.60 4.03
C ALA A 81 0.67 5.02 4.39
N GLU A 82 1.98 5.24 4.39
CA GLU A 82 2.54 6.57 4.66
C GLU A 82 2.21 7.58 3.55
N PHE A 83 2.20 7.17 2.27
CA PHE A 83 1.74 8.04 1.18
C PHE A 83 0.32 8.55 1.42
N VAL A 84 -0.61 7.66 1.74
CA VAL A 84 -2.01 8.04 2.03
C VAL A 84 -2.09 9.00 3.20
N LYS A 85 -1.34 8.72 4.28
CA LYS A 85 -1.27 9.60 5.45
C LYS A 85 -0.75 10.99 5.11
N ILE A 86 0.36 11.09 4.37
CA ILE A 86 0.97 12.36 4.01
C ILE A 86 0.05 13.16 3.07
N ILE A 87 -0.59 12.51 2.09
CA ILE A 87 -1.51 13.18 1.15
C ILE A 87 -2.65 13.87 1.91
N ASN A 88 -3.17 13.24 2.97
CA ASN A 88 -4.28 13.75 3.77
C ASN A 88 -3.90 14.79 4.85
N THR A 89 -2.65 15.27 4.81
CA THR A 89 -2.06 16.48 5.41
C THR A 89 -2.43 16.95 6.83
N ASP A 90 -3.25 16.26 7.63
CA ASP A 90 -3.58 16.71 9.01
C ASP A 90 -3.98 15.58 9.98
N GLY A 91 -3.75 14.31 9.63
CA GLY A 91 -4.05 13.17 10.53
C GLY A 91 -5.55 12.96 10.84
N ASN A 92 -6.44 13.86 10.41
CA ASN A 92 -7.89 13.76 10.59
C ASN A 92 -8.63 13.27 9.33
N GLY A 93 -7.90 12.96 8.25
CA GLY A 93 -8.45 12.42 7.00
C GLY A 93 -8.41 10.89 6.94
N PHE A 94 -8.74 10.36 5.77
CA PHE A 94 -8.69 8.92 5.49
C PHE A 94 -7.28 8.37 5.72
N GLN A 95 -7.18 7.26 6.44
CA GLN A 95 -5.92 6.60 6.76
C GLN A 95 -6.05 5.12 6.49
N ILE A 96 -4.92 4.51 6.16
CA ILE A 96 -4.79 3.06 6.07
C ILE A 96 -3.60 2.62 6.90
N GLU A 97 -3.69 1.45 7.49
CA GLU A 97 -2.59 0.79 8.19
C GLU A 97 -2.47 -0.64 7.68
N ILE A 98 -1.24 -1.11 7.50
CA ILE A 98 -1.00 -2.49 7.12
C ILE A 98 -1.42 -3.38 8.29
N GLU A 99 -2.35 -4.29 8.05
CA GLU A 99 -2.78 -5.30 9.01
C GLU A 99 -1.88 -6.53 8.90
N GLU A 100 -1.75 -7.07 7.68
CA GLU A 100 -0.93 -8.24 7.41
C GLU A 100 -0.48 -8.33 5.95
N ILE A 101 0.62 -9.07 5.74
CA ILE A 101 1.01 -9.58 4.43
C ILE A 101 0.59 -11.05 4.38
N LYS A 102 -0.57 -11.30 3.75
CA LYS A 102 -1.17 -12.64 3.68
C LYS A 102 -0.40 -13.58 2.74
N GLU A 103 0.06 -13.06 1.61
CA GLU A 103 0.86 -13.82 0.65
C GLU A 103 2.09 -13.02 0.22
N SER A 104 3.16 -13.72 -0.10
CA SER A 104 4.35 -13.12 -0.68
C SER A 104 5.07 -14.07 -1.63
N LYS A 105 5.46 -13.55 -2.80
CA LYS A 105 6.28 -14.25 -3.79
C LYS A 105 7.64 -14.66 -3.25
N VAL A 106 8.20 -13.85 -2.35
CA VAL A 106 9.42 -14.18 -1.61
C VAL A 106 9.25 -15.47 -0.81
N MET A 107 8.05 -15.73 -0.31
CA MET A 107 7.70 -16.93 0.46
C MET A 107 7.16 -18.07 -0.43
N GLY A 108 7.33 -17.99 -1.75
CA GLY A 108 6.91 -19.03 -2.70
C GLY A 108 5.45 -18.93 -3.19
N HIS A 109 4.71 -17.88 -2.84
CA HIS A 109 3.35 -17.67 -3.35
C HIS A 109 3.38 -17.12 -4.80
N ALA A 110 2.25 -17.23 -5.50
CA ALA A 110 2.13 -16.69 -6.86
C ALA A 110 2.08 -15.16 -6.90
N SER A 111 1.61 -14.53 -5.82
CA SER A 111 1.42 -13.09 -5.69
C SER A 111 1.76 -12.57 -4.31
N CYS A 112 1.87 -11.25 -4.17
CA CYS A 112 1.90 -10.58 -2.88
C CYS A 112 0.49 -10.07 -2.56
N ILE A 113 -0.07 -10.50 -1.44
CA ILE A 113 -1.38 -10.01 -0.94
C ILE A 113 -1.15 -9.22 0.34
N GLN A 114 -1.53 -7.95 0.29
CA GLN A 114 -1.40 -7.01 1.40
C GLN A 114 -2.79 -6.62 1.87
N ILE A 115 -3.02 -6.70 3.18
CA ILE A 115 -4.30 -6.36 3.78
C ILE A 115 -4.09 -5.15 4.66
N TYR A 116 -4.90 -4.13 4.42
CA TYR A 116 -4.91 -2.90 5.18
C TYR A 116 -6.23 -2.75 5.91
N THR A 117 -6.20 -2.23 7.12
CA THR A 117 -7.38 -1.61 7.72
C THR A 117 -7.46 -0.16 7.28
N TYR A 118 -8.67 0.39 7.19
CA TYR A 118 -8.84 1.81 6.91
C TYR A 118 -9.74 2.51 7.94
N ASN A 119 -9.49 3.81 8.12
CA ASN A 119 -10.30 4.72 8.90
C ASN A 119 -10.58 5.95 8.04
N GLU A 120 -11.85 6.36 7.92
CA GLU A 120 -12.23 7.50 7.07
C GLU A 120 -11.86 8.86 7.68
N GLY A 121 -11.53 8.90 8.98
CA GLY A 121 -11.28 10.14 9.72
C GLY A 121 -12.57 10.95 9.92
N GLY A 122 -12.58 11.81 10.95
CA GLY A 122 -13.72 12.68 11.27
C GLY A 122 -14.68 12.15 12.34
N LYS A 123 -14.63 12.80 13.51
CA LYS A 123 -15.82 13.34 14.17
C LYS A 123 -15.88 14.82 13.84
#